data_AF-A0AA41L1D8-F1
#
_entry.id   AF-A0AA41L1D8-F1
#
_cell.length_a   1.000
_cell.length_b   1.000
_cell.length_c   1.000
_cell.angle_alpha   90.00
_cell.angle_beta   90.00
_cell.angle_gamma   90.00
#
_symmetry.space_group_name_H-M   'P 1'
#
loop_
_entity.id
_entity.type
_entity.pdbx_description
1 polymer ?
#
loop_
_entity_poly.entity_id
_entity_poly.type
_entity_poly.pdbx_seq_one_letter_code
_entity_poly.pdbx_strand_id
1 'polypeptide(L)'
;MAFRATPTTHILKLTLGLVGHRKADLTASIENEWLSMNLLAEFGLPDAQTAILNFGGQKVLGAERFDHRMHPSGKWIMRLPQEDYRQALGVPSHLKYESDGGPGLTDLAAVLHGSERDAWRWAQPPGPGVGRRWTMR
;
A
#
# COMPACT_ATOMS: atom_id res chain seq x y z
N MET A 1 -3.55 29.40 9.91
CA MET A 1 -4.33 28.14 9.83
C MET A 1 -3.95 27.40 8.56
N ALA A 2 -3.23 26.28 8.67
CA ALA A 2 -2.68 25.53 7.54
C ALA A 2 -3.66 24.44 7.05
N PHE A 3 -4.69 24.82 6.31
CA PHE A 3 -5.69 23.88 5.77
C PHE A 3 -5.20 23.02 4.58
N ARG A 4 -3.93 23.12 4.16
CA ARG A 4 -3.41 22.43 2.97
C ARG A 4 -2.39 21.31 3.24
N ALA A 5 -2.12 20.98 4.50
CA ALA A 5 -1.12 19.97 4.87
C ALA A 5 -1.72 18.66 5.41
N THR A 6 -3.04 18.59 5.61
CA THR A 6 -3.73 17.38 6.08
C THR A 6 -3.47 16.23 5.10
N PRO A 7 -2.83 15.13 5.53
CA PRO A 7 -2.55 14.01 4.65
C PRO A 7 -3.81 13.20 4.35
N THR A 8 -3.76 12.47 3.24
CA THR A 8 -4.70 11.36 3.00
C THR A 8 -4.32 10.16 3.86
N THR A 9 -5.28 9.31 4.15
CA THR A 9 -5.07 8.07 4.92
C THR A 9 -5.23 6.80 4.08
N HIS A 10 -5.73 6.94 2.85
CA HIS A 10 -6.02 5.83 1.96
C HIS A 10 -5.52 6.12 0.54
N ILE A 11 -5.16 5.05 -0.15
CA ILE A 11 -5.01 5.05 -1.61
C ILE A 11 -6.29 4.44 -2.18
N LEU A 12 -6.89 5.14 -3.14
CA LEU A 12 -8.05 4.66 -3.89
C LEU A 12 -7.57 4.12 -5.23
N LYS A 13 -7.79 2.82 -5.48
CA LYS A 13 -7.42 2.16 -6.74
C LYS A 13 -8.67 1.87 -7.57
N LEU A 14 -8.59 2.20 -8.85
CA LEU A 14 -9.64 1.98 -9.83
C LEU A 14 -9.38 0.69 -10.61
N THR A 15 -10.43 0.18 -11.24
CA THR A 15 -10.35 -0.98 -12.12
C THR A 15 -9.41 -0.70 -13.30
N LEU A 16 -8.45 -1.59 -13.54
CA LEU A 16 -7.48 -1.47 -14.63
C LEU A 16 -8.06 -1.77 -16.02
N GLY A 17 -9.13 -2.55 -16.11
CA GLY A 17 -9.79 -2.90 -17.37
C GLY A 17 -8.89 -3.75 -18.29
N LEU A 18 -8.94 -3.49 -19.59
CA LEU A 18 -8.10 -4.18 -20.58
C LEU A 18 -6.75 -3.48 -20.72
N VAL A 19 -5.65 -4.15 -20.37
CA VAL A 19 -4.29 -3.56 -20.43
C VAL A 19 -3.56 -3.98 -21.72
N GLY A 20 -3.39 -3.01 -22.62
CA GLY A 20 -3.06 -3.16 -24.05
C GLY A 20 -1.70 -3.72 -24.45
N HIS A 21 -0.87 -4.18 -23.51
CA HIS A 21 0.40 -4.86 -23.83
C HIS A 21 0.46 -6.31 -23.32
N ARG A 22 -0.44 -6.73 -22.42
CA ARG A 22 -0.37 -8.06 -21.77
C ARG A 22 -1.51 -9.02 -22.15
N LYS A 23 -2.43 -8.60 -23.04
CA LYS A 23 -3.67 -9.36 -23.37
C LYS A 23 -4.37 -9.91 -22.13
N ALA A 24 -4.28 -9.21 -21.00
CA ALA A 24 -4.82 -9.64 -19.72
C ALA A 24 -6.11 -8.86 -19.44
N ASP A 25 -7.17 -9.60 -19.14
CA ASP A 25 -8.40 -9.02 -18.62
C ASP A 25 -8.23 -8.73 -17.13
N LEU A 26 -8.14 -7.45 -16.78
CA LEU A 26 -8.02 -6.96 -15.41
C LEU A 26 -9.27 -6.18 -14.98
N THR A 27 -10.44 -6.51 -15.55
CA THR A 27 -11.74 -5.97 -15.12
C THR A 27 -12.08 -6.32 -13.68
N ALA A 28 -11.61 -7.47 -13.18
CA ALA A 28 -11.73 -7.88 -11.79
C ALA A 28 -10.50 -7.53 -10.93
N SER A 29 -9.72 -6.51 -11.32
CA SER A 29 -8.48 -6.13 -10.61
C SER A 29 -8.72 -5.72 -9.16
N ILE A 30 -9.87 -5.13 -8.85
CA ILE A 30 -10.23 -4.74 -7.48
C ILE A 30 -10.42 -5.97 -6.60
N GLU A 31 -11.22 -6.94 -7.05
CA GLU A 31 -11.50 -8.18 -6.33
C GLU A 31 -10.24 -9.04 -6.19
N ASN A 32 -9.44 -9.12 -7.26
CA ASN A 32 -8.19 -9.85 -7.26
C ASN A 32 -7.22 -9.30 -6.20
N GLU A 33 -7.03 -7.98 -6.18
CA GLU A 33 -6.15 -7.35 -5.19
C GLU A 33 -6.73 -7.48 -3.78
N TRP A 34 -8.02 -7.19 -3.57
CA TRP A 34 -8.65 -7.37 -2.27
C TRP A 34 -8.49 -8.80 -1.73
N LEU A 35 -8.75 -9.82 -2.55
CA LEU A 35 -8.62 -11.22 -2.16
C LEU A 35 -7.17 -11.57 -1.81
N SER A 36 -6.22 -11.15 -2.66
CA SER A 36 -4.80 -11.41 -2.45
C SER A 36 -4.32 -10.85 -1.12
N MET A 37 -4.70 -9.60 -0.81
CA MET A 37 -4.26 -8.92 0.41
C MET A 37 -4.88 -9.56 1.67
N ASN A 38 -6.16 -9.94 1.61
CA ASN A 38 -6.81 -10.64 2.72
C ASN A 38 -6.23 -12.04 2.94
N LEU A 39 -5.84 -12.73 1.87
CA LEU A 39 -5.20 -14.03 1.96
C LEU A 39 -3.80 -13.94 2.60
N LEU A 40 -2.99 -12.96 2.21
CA LEU A 40 -1.68 -12.71 2.82
C LEU A 40 -1.82 -12.44 4.32
N ALA A 41 -2.80 -11.63 4.72
CA ALA A 41 -3.10 -11.34 6.12
C ALA A 41 -3.50 -12.62 6.90
N GLU A 42 -4.30 -13.51 6.31
CA GLU A 42 -4.68 -14.80 6.93
C GLU A 42 -3.47 -15.73 7.12
N PHE A 43 -2.47 -15.65 6.23
CA PHE A 43 -1.18 -16.33 6.40
C PHE A 43 -0.24 -15.65 7.41
N GLY A 44 -0.70 -14.59 8.09
CA GLY A 44 0.10 -13.83 9.05
C GLY A 44 1.17 -12.96 8.41
N LEU A 45 1.11 -12.73 7.09
CA LEU A 45 2.03 -11.83 6.41
C LEU A 45 1.63 -10.37 6.64
N PRO A 46 2.62 -9.50 6.89
CA PRO A 46 2.42 -8.05 6.89
C PRO A 46 1.76 -7.55 5.61
N ASP A 47 0.61 -6.89 5.73
CA ASP A 47 -0.03 -6.28 4.56
C ASP A 47 -0.92 -5.09 4.91
N ALA A 48 -1.22 -4.25 3.91
CA ALA A 48 -2.12 -3.12 4.08
C ALA A 48 -3.58 -3.58 4.20
N GLN A 49 -4.34 -2.95 5.10
CA GLN A 49 -5.77 -3.21 5.20
C GLN A 49 -6.49 -2.70 3.96
N THR A 50 -7.33 -3.54 3.36
CA THR A 50 -8.08 -3.18 2.15
C THR A 50 -9.58 -3.42 2.30
N ALA A 51 -10.37 -2.56 1.65
CA ALA A 51 -11.81 -2.70 1.54
C ALA A 51 -12.28 -2.35 0.12
N ILE A 52 -13.27 -3.08 -0.38
CA ILE A 52 -13.98 -2.72 -1.60
C ILE A 52 -15.05 -1.70 -1.23
N LEU A 53 -14.99 -0.52 -1.84
CA LEU A 53 -15.91 0.60 -1.63
C LEU A 53 -16.72 0.84 -2.91
N ASN A 54 -17.89 1.48 -2.76
CA ASN A 54 -18.73 1.87 -3.89
C ASN A 54 -19.12 3.35 -3.75
N PHE A 55 -18.81 4.14 -4.76
CA PHE A 55 -19.14 5.56 -4.84
C PHE A 55 -19.97 5.82 -6.10
N GLY A 56 -21.29 6.05 -5.95
CA GLY A 56 -22.15 6.37 -7.09
C GLY A 56 -22.12 5.33 -8.21
N GLY A 57 -21.93 4.05 -7.88
CA GLY A 57 -21.80 2.95 -8.84
C GLY A 57 -20.35 2.62 -9.22
N GLN A 58 -19.38 3.48 -8.91
CA GLN A 58 -17.95 3.20 -9.13
C GLN A 58 -17.42 2.32 -8.01
N LYS A 59 -16.96 1.12 -8.37
CA LYS A 59 -16.23 0.23 -7.47
C LYS A 59 -14.77 0.72 -7.32
N VAL A 60 -14.27 0.77 -6.09
CA VAL A 60 -12.91 1.24 -5.77
C VAL A 60 -12.30 0.34 -4.71
N LEU A 61 -11.01 0.03 -4.82
CA LEU A 61 -10.26 -0.53 -3.70
C LEU A 61 -9.74 0.60 -2.82
N GLY A 62 -10.18 0.67 -1.56
CA GLY A 62 -9.57 1.51 -0.54
C GLY A 62 -8.48 0.72 0.18
N ALA A 63 -7.23 1.16 0.08
CA ALA A 63 -6.09 0.59 0.80
C ALA A 63 -5.58 1.60 1.83
N GLU A 64 -5.48 1.19 3.10
CA GLU A 64 -4.93 2.02 4.16
C GLU A 64 -3.44 2.28 3.94
N ARG A 65 -3.02 3.53 4.15
CA ARG A 65 -1.63 3.95 3.99
C ARG A 65 -0.79 3.56 5.20
N PHE A 66 0.16 2.64 5.02
CA PHE A 66 1.11 2.25 6.07
C PHE A 66 2.21 3.31 6.32
N ASP A 67 2.39 4.26 5.40
CA ASP A 67 3.29 5.42 5.55
C ASP A 67 2.62 6.59 6.28
N HIS A 68 1.47 6.38 6.90
CA HIS A 68 0.74 7.38 7.69
C HIS A 68 0.31 6.80 9.04
N ARG A 69 0.20 7.66 10.06
CA ARG A 69 -0.29 7.25 11.38
C ARG A 69 -1.00 8.36 12.13
N MET A 70 -2.12 8.06 12.77
CA MET A 70 -2.73 8.98 13.72
C MET A 70 -1.77 9.23 14.91
N HIS A 71 -1.47 10.48 15.21
CA HIS A 71 -0.70 10.82 16.41
C HIS A 71 -1.45 10.34 17.65
N PRO A 72 -0.79 9.85 18.72
CA PRO A 72 -1.47 9.33 19.93
C PRO A 72 -2.47 10.28 20.58
N SER A 73 -2.32 11.60 20.37
CA SER A 73 -3.29 12.61 20.84
C SER A 73 -4.61 12.65 20.05
N GLY A 74 -4.70 11.96 18.90
CA GLY A 74 -5.87 11.96 18.00
C GLY A 74 -6.06 13.26 17.21
N LYS A 75 -5.15 14.23 17.31
CA LYS A 75 -5.34 15.59 16.77
C LYS A 75 -4.80 15.80 15.36
N TRP A 76 -3.86 14.97 14.93
CA TRP A 76 -3.20 15.12 13.64
C TRP A 76 -2.61 13.80 13.16
N ILE A 77 -2.37 13.70 11.85
CA ILE A 77 -1.84 12.51 11.19
C ILE A 77 -0.38 12.77 10.81
N MET A 78 0.50 11.87 11.23
CA MET A 78 1.93 11.87 10.93
C MET A 78 2.18 11.20 9.58
N ARG A 79 3.17 11.72 8.83
CA ARG A 79 3.75 11.06 7.66
C ARG A 79 5.01 10.31 8.10
N LEU A 80 5.12 9.06 7.69
CA LEU A 80 6.31 8.24 7.88
C LEU A 80 7.12 8.28 6.57
N PRO A 81 8.39 8.71 6.59
CA PRO A 81 9.22 8.67 5.38
C PRO A 81 9.29 7.25 4.81
N GLN A 82 9.02 7.13 3.52
CA GLN A 82 9.02 5.87 2.79
C GLN A 82 9.62 6.09 1.41
N GLU A 83 10.45 5.14 0.96
CA GLU A 83 11.01 5.07 -0.38
C GLU A 83 10.73 3.67 -0.96
N ASP A 84 10.65 3.55 -2.29
CA ASP A 84 10.68 2.26 -2.98
C ASP A 84 12.14 1.81 -3.23
N TYR A 85 12.36 0.54 -3.60
CA TYR A 85 13.71 0.03 -3.85
C TYR A 85 14.44 0.74 -4.99
N ARG A 86 13.73 1.30 -5.98
CA ARG A 86 14.40 2.06 -7.05
C ARG A 86 14.96 3.35 -6.52
N GLN A 87 14.21 4.05 -5.67
CA GLN A 87 14.70 5.27 -5.01
C GLN A 87 15.90 4.96 -4.12
N ALA A 88 15.81 3.92 -3.30
CA ALA A 88 16.92 3.50 -2.43
C ALA A 88 18.19 3.12 -3.21
N LEU A 89 18.04 2.54 -4.41
CA LEU A 89 19.14 2.14 -5.28
C LEU A 89 19.53 3.22 -6.32
N GLY A 90 18.85 4.36 -6.36
CA GLY A 90 19.09 5.41 -7.37
C GLY A 90 18.76 5.02 -8.81
N VAL A 91 17.86 4.05 -9.01
CA VAL A 91 17.51 3.48 -10.33
C VAL A 91 16.39 4.30 -11.00
N PRO A 92 16.52 4.66 -12.29
CA PRO A 92 15.47 5.39 -13.01
C PRO A 92 14.23 4.52 -13.26
N SER A 93 13.07 5.16 -13.40
CA SER A 93 11.78 4.47 -13.41
C SER A 93 11.57 3.45 -14.53
N HIS A 94 12.22 3.64 -15.69
CA HIS A 94 12.13 2.75 -16.85
C HIS A 94 12.88 1.42 -16.66
N LEU A 95 13.81 1.34 -15.70
CA LEU A 95 14.52 0.12 -15.31
C LEU A 95 13.89 -0.51 -14.08
N LYS A 96 12.56 -0.52 -14.01
CA LYS A 96 11.83 -1.11 -12.88
C LYS A 96 11.94 -2.63 -12.85
N TYR A 97 11.91 -3.27 -14.03
CA TYR A 97 11.88 -4.72 -14.12
C TYR A 97 13.28 -5.28 -14.31
N GLU A 98 13.59 -6.37 -13.62
CA GLU A 98 14.83 -7.12 -13.79
C GLU A 98 15.05 -7.55 -15.25
N SER A 99 13.97 -7.93 -15.96
CA SER A 99 14.00 -8.25 -17.39
C SER A 99 14.49 -7.11 -18.28
N ASP A 100 14.33 -5.87 -17.81
CA ASP A 100 14.74 -4.66 -18.52
C ASP A 100 16.10 -4.15 -18.02
N GLY A 101 16.82 -4.95 -17.20
CA GLY A 101 18.10 -4.59 -16.57
C GLY A 101 17.97 -3.84 -15.24
N GLY A 102 16.77 -3.84 -14.64
CA GLY A 102 16.52 -3.31 -13.31
C GLY A 102 17.06 -4.20 -12.17
N PRO A 103 16.94 -3.74 -10.91
CA PRO A 103 17.45 -4.47 -9.74
C PRO A 103 16.70 -5.78 -9.51
N GLY A 104 17.46 -6.83 -9.20
CA GLY A 104 16.99 -8.18 -8.92
C GLY A 104 16.96 -8.51 -7.44
N LEU A 105 16.64 -9.77 -7.12
CA LEU A 105 16.50 -10.22 -5.72
C LEU A 105 17.77 -9.98 -4.89
N THR A 106 18.96 -10.18 -5.47
CA THR A 106 20.25 -10.00 -4.79
C THR A 106 20.50 -8.54 -4.41
N ASP A 107 20.11 -7.59 -5.27
CA ASP A 107 20.24 -6.15 -4.99
C ASP A 107 19.32 -5.73 -3.84
N LEU A 108 18.08 -6.24 -3.86
CA LEU A 108 17.10 -6.01 -2.79
C LEU A 108 17.59 -6.61 -1.46
N ALA A 109 18.19 -7.80 -1.48
CA ALA A 109 18.77 -8.44 -0.31
C ALA A 109 19.95 -7.64 0.26
N ALA A 110 20.78 -7.04 -0.59
CA ALA A 110 21.87 -6.15 -0.16
C ALA A 110 21.35 -4.90 0.56
N VAL A 111 20.24 -4.29 0.11
CA VAL A 111 19.58 -3.19 0.83
C VAL A 111 19.08 -3.66 2.20
N LEU A 112 18.41 -4.82 2.25
CA LEU A 112 17.83 -5.37 3.48
C LEU A 112 18.88 -5.82 4.50
N HIS A 113 20.10 -6.14 4.08
CA HIS A 113 21.19 -6.52 4.99
C HIS A 113 21.50 -5.41 6.01
N GLY A 114 21.28 -4.14 5.66
CA GLY A 114 21.43 -3.01 6.59
C GLY A 114 20.25 -2.78 7.54
N SER A 115 19.19 -3.61 7.49
CA SER A 115 17.98 -3.41 8.29
C SER A 115 18.16 -3.91 9.73
N GLU A 116 17.95 -3.05 10.72
CA GLU A 116 18.15 -3.38 12.14
C GLU A 116 16.91 -3.99 12.84
N ARG A 117 15.74 -4.03 12.19
CA ARG A 117 14.49 -4.60 12.75
C ARG A 117 13.53 -5.08 11.65
N ASP A 118 12.58 -5.95 12.03
CA ASP A 118 11.33 -6.13 11.29
C ASP A 118 10.61 -4.77 11.21
N ALA A 119 10.72 -4.08 10.07
CA ALA A 119 10.10 -2.77 9.82
C ALA A 119 8.60 -2.74 10.19
N TRP A 120 7.97 -3.91 10.19
CA TRP A 120 6.56 -4.12 10.44
C TRP A 120 6.10 -3.95 11.89
N ARG A 121 6.95 -4.20 12.90
CA ARG A 121 6.55 -4.04 14.32
C ARG A 121 6.10 -2.61 14.64
N TRP A 122 6.59 -1.64 13.88
CA TRP A 122 6.13 -0.26 13.98
C TRP A 122 4.81 -0.06 13.26
N ALA A 123 4.57 -0.65 12.10
CA ALA A 123 3.39 -0.42 11.24
C ALA A 123 2.12 -1.19 11.62
N GLN A 124 2.17 -2.02 12.67
CA GLN A 124 0.99 -2.71 13.21
C GLN A 124 -0.05 -1.70 13.72
N PRO A 125 -1.30 -1.75 13.23
CA PRO A 125 -2.40 -1.01 13.86
C PRO A 125 -2.61 -1.51 15.30
N PRO A 126 -3.17 -0.69 16.21
CA PRO A 126 -3.56 -1.18 17.53
C PRO A 126 -4.49 -2.41 17.35
N GLY A 127 -4.30 -3.43 18.19
CA GLY A 127 -4.87 -4.77 18.04
C GLY A 127 -6.40 -4.84 17.84
N PRO A 128 -6.95 -6.05 17.62
CA PRO A 128 -8.31 -6.24 17.13
C PRO A 128 -9.35 -5.76 18.17
N GLY A 129 -9.77 -4.51 18.05
CA GLY A 129 -10.74 -3.89 18.95
C GLY A 129 -11.60 -2.79 18.32
N VAL A 130 -11.28 -2.33 17.11
CA VAL A 130 -12.12 -1.37 16.39
C VAL A 130 -12.83 -2.13 15.27
N GLY A 131 -14.14 -2.32 15.45
CA GLY A 131 -14.98 -3.02 14.50
C GLY A 131 -14.84 -2.47 13.08
N ARG A 132 -15.00 -3.38 12.11
CA ARG A 132 -15.11 -3.15 10.66
C ARG A 132 -16.32 -2.25 10.32
N ARG A 133 -16.32 -1.00 10.78
CA ARG A 133 -17.37 -0.02 10.54
C ARG A 133 -16.75 1.28 10.07
N TRP A 134 -16.64 1.39 8.76
CA TRP A 134 -16.30 2.62 8.06
C TRP A 134 -17.52 3.54 8.10
N THR A 135 -17.48 4.58 8.94
CA THR A 135 -18.39 5.74 8.80
C THR A 135 -17.56 6.92 8.33
N MET A 136 -17.74 7.34 7.08
CA MET A 136 -17.29 8.67 6.66
C MET A 136 -18.15 9.72 7.38
N ARG A 137 -17.49 10.70 8.00
CA ARG A 137 -18.11 12.00 8.30
C ARG A 137 -17.95 12.90 7.07
#